data_AF-A0A434C1D6-F1
#
_entry.id   AF-A0A434C1D6-F1
#
_cell.length_a   1.000
_cell.length_b   1.000
_cell.length_c   1.000
_cell.angle_alpha   90.00
_cell.angle_beta   90.00
_cell.angle_gamma   90.00
#
_symmetry.space_group_name_H-M   'P 1'
#
loop_
_entity.id
_entity.type
_entity.pdbx_description
1 polymer ?
#
loop_
_entity_poly.entity_id
_entity_poly.type
_entity_poly.pdbx_seq_one_letter_code
_entity_poly.pdbx_strand_id
1 'polypeptide(L)'
;RFAGQITGCEGYVESAAIGLLAGRFAAAERLGHSPSLPPLTTAFGALLNHITGGHIVSDDEPGKRSFQPMNVNFGLFPPVEAPKTEGKRMRGKDKTVAKRHAITSRARADCREWLGLAAQTAEAAE
;
A
#
# COMPACT_ATOMS: atom_id res chain seq x y z
N ARG A 1 -14.09 10.73 8.92
CA ARG A 1 -12.86 9.98 8.56
C ARG A 1 -11.97 9.94 9.80
N PHE A 2 -11.37 8.81 10.17
CA PHE A 2 -10.47 8.68 11.32
C PHE A 2 -9.00 8.54 10.86
N ALA A 3 -8.03 8.91 11.71
CA ALA A 3 -6.60 8.79 11.45
C ALA A 3 -5.77 8.59 12.72
N GLY A 4 -4.57 8.03 12.58
CA GLY A 4 -3.68 7.72 13.70
C GLY A 4 -4.02 6.39 14.39
N GLN A 5 -3.51 6.19 15.61
CA GLN A 5 -3.64 4.92 16.32
C GLN A 5 -5.10 4.44 16.53
N ILE A 6 -6.07 5.37 16.58
CA ILE A 6 -7.50 5.04 16.67
C ILE A 6 -8.00 4.20 15.48
N THR A 7 -7.28 4.22 14.35
CA THR A 7 -7.59 3.41 13.16
C THR A 7 -6.94 2.02 13.18
N GLY A 8 -6.16 1.70 14.22
CA GLY A 8 -5.35 0.49 14.26
C GLY A 8 -4.06 0.55 13.45
N CYS A 9 -3.55 1.75 13.17
CA CYS A 9 -2.15 1.90 12.76
C CYS A 9 -1.24 1.87 13.99
N GLU A 10 -0.06 1.28 13.84
CA GLU A 10 1.02 1.38 14.82
C GLU A 10 2.22 2.10 14.16
N GLY A 11 2.84 3.04 14.88
CA GLY A 11 3.97 3.84 14.39
C GLY A 11 3.62 5.24 13.89
N TYR A 12 4.62 6.13 13.92
CA TYR A 12 4.48 7.53 13.51
C TYR A 12 4.29 7.69 11.99
N VAL A 13 4.98 6.86 11.19
CA VAL A 13 4.93 6.93 9.73
C VAL A 13 3.57 6.48 9.23
N GLU A 14 3.03 5.39 9.77
CA GLU A 14 1.70 4.86 9.47
C GLU A 14 0.60 5.82 9.90
N SER A 15 0.74 6.41 11.09
CA SER A 15 -0.20 7.43 11.58
C SER A 15 -0.22 8.67 10.67
N ALA A 16 0.95 9.16 10.25
CA ALA A 16 1.05 10.26 9.30
C ALA A 16 0.48 9.88 7.93
N ALA A 17 0.71 8.65 7.47
CA ALA A 17 0.19 8.15 6.21
C ALA A 17 -1.34 8.12 6.18
N ILE A 18 -1.99 7.59 7.23
CA ILE A 18 -3.44 7.60 7.32
C ILE A 18 -3.99 9.01 7.53
N GLY A 19 -3.29 9.87 8.29
CA GLY A 19 -3.63 11.29 8.40
C GLY A 19 -3.68 11.99 7.04
N LEU A 20 -2.66 11.76 6.20
CA LEU A 20 -2.61 12.28 4.83
C LEU A 20 -3.79 11.77 3.99
N LEU A 21 -4.08 10.47 4.02
CA LEU A 21 -5.21 9.89 3.29
C LEU A 21 -6.55 10.45 3.76
N ALA A 22 -6.78 10.51 5.08
CA ALA A 22 -7.99 11.07 5.65
C ALA A 22 -8.20 12.53 5.23
N GLY A 23 -7.13 13.34 5.25
CA GLY A 23 -7.17 14.73 4.79
C GLY A 23 -7.48 14.86 3.31
N ARG A 24 -6.81 14.09 2.44
CA ARG A 24 -7.07 14.08 0.99
C ARG A 24 -8.51 13.68 0.69
N PHE A 25 -9.04 12.68 1.37
CA PHE A 25 -10.40 12.22 1.16
C PHE A 25 -11.44 13.23 1.66
N ALA A 26 -11.22 13.82 2.84
CA ALA A 26 -12.10 14.86 3.36
C ALA A 26 -12.12 16.10 2.45
N ALA A 27 -10.97 16.48 1.89
CA ALA A 27 -10.89 17.58 0.92
C ALA A 27 -11.65 17.27 -0.37
N ALA A 28 -11.50 16.06 -0.93
CA ALA A 28 -12.24 15.63 -2.11
C ALA A 28 -13.76 15.66 -1.88
N GLU A 29 -14.22 15.08 -0.76
CA GLU A 29 -15.63 15.08 -0.36
C GLU A 29 -16.17 16.51 -0.20
N ARG A 30 -15.40 17.40 0.45
CA ARG A 30 -15.80 18.80 0.67
C ARG A 30 -15.95 19.60 -0.63
N LEU A 31 -15.24 19.19 -1.68
CA LEU A 31 -15.30 19.76 -3.03
C LEU A 31 -16.31 19.05 -3.95
N GLY A 32 -17.03 18.04 -3.45
CA GLY A 32 -18.00 17.28 -4.25
C GLY A 32 -17.36 16.29 -5.23
N HIS A 33 -16.09 15.94 -5.02
CA HIS A 33 -15.37 14.95 -5.82
C HIS A 33 -15.34 13.58 -5.13
N SER A 34 -15.31 12.52 -5.93
CA SER A 34 -15.03 11.18 -5.41
C SER A 34 -13.57 11.09 -4.95
N PRO A 35 -13.30 10.54 -3.75
CA PRO A 35 -11.94 10.32 -3.28
C PRO A 35 -11.13 9.40 -4.20
N SER A 36 -9.96 9.85 -4.63
CA SER A 36 -9.00 9.01 -5.36
C SER A 36 -8.26 8.08 -4.39
N LEU A 37 -8.57 6.79 -4.44
CA LEU A 37 -7.97 5.78 -3.55
C LEU A 37 -6.56 5.37 -4.03
N PRO A 38 -5.60 5.20 -3.11
CA PRO A 38 -4.28 4.69 -3.46
C PRO A 38 -4.37 3.22 -3.92
N PRO A 39 -3.60 2.81 -4.96
CA PRO A 39 -3.57 1.42 -5.40
C PRO A 39 -3.11 0.47 -4.28
N LEU A 40 -3.69 -0.73 -4.20
CA LEU A 40 -3.37 -1.76 -3.19
C LEU A 40 -1.88 -2.18 -3.23
N THR A 41 -1.23 -2.01 -4.37
CA THR A 41 0.19 -2.25 -4.59
C THR A 41 1.12 -1.24 -3.92
N THR A 42 0.58 -0.10 -3.46
CA THR A 42 1.32 0.94 -2.72
C THR A 42 1.28 0.69 -1.21
N ALA A 43 2.21 1.28 -0.46
CA ALA A 43 2.17 1.22 1.00
C ALA A 43 0.90 1.85 1.58
N PHE A 44 0.42 2.95 0.98
CA PHE A 44 -0.82 3.60 1.37
C PHE A 44 -2.04 2.68 1.16
N GLY A 45 -2.16 2.05 -0.02
CA GLY A 45 -3.26 1.16 -0.33
C GLY A 45 -3.24 -0.13 0.46
N ALA A 46 -2.05 -0.73 0.65
CA ALA A 46 -1.87 -1.91 1.48
C ALA A 46 -2.30 -1.66 2.94
N LEU A 47 -1.85 -0.54 3.53
CA LEU A 47 -2.21 -0.15 4.89
C LEU A 47 -3.71 0.18 5.01
N LEU A 48 -4.25 0.97 4.07
CA LEU A 48 -5.67 1.32 4.05
C LEU A 48 -6.55 0.06 3.96
N ASN A 49 -6.22 -0.85 3.05
CA ASN A 49 -6.94 -2.12 2.88
C ASN A 49 -6.86 -3.01 4.12
N HIS A 50 -5.72 -3.05 4.82
CA HIS A 50 -5.61 -3.79 6.06
C HIS A 50 -6.55 -3.24 7.14
N ILE A 51 -6.59 -1.92 7.29
CA ILE A 51 -7.44 -1.22 8.27
C ILE A 51 -8.92 -1.40 7.95
N THR A 52 -9.32 -1.28 6.69
CA THR A 52 -10.74 -1.29 6.31
C THR A 52 -11.27 -2.68 5.97
N GLY A 53 -10.41 -3.62 5.58
CA GLY A 53 -10.76 -4.96 5.12
C GLY A 53 -10.36 -6.09 6.06
N GLY A 54 -9.42 -5.88 6.99
CA GLY A 54 -8.94 -6.89 7.94
C GLY A 54 -9.96 -7.32 9.00
N HIS A 55 -11.14 -6.69 9.00
CA HIS A 55 -12.23 -6.90 9.94
C HIS A 55 -13.47 -7.60 9.35
N ILE A 56 -13.45 -8.04 8.09
CA ILE A 56 -14.58 -8.81 7.56
C ILE A 56 -14.56 -10.17 8.26
N VAL A 57 -15.20 -10.22 9.42
CA VAL A 57 -15.57 -11.43 10.13
C VAL A 57 -16.50 -12.16 9.19
N SER A 58 -16.02 -13.23 8.56
CA SER A 58 -16.92 -14.20 7.97
C SER A 58 -17.66 -14.86 9.14
N ASP A 59 -18.99 -14.76 9.17
CA ASP A 59 -19.85 -15.49 10.11
C ASP A 59 -19.62 -17.02 10.08
N ASP A 60 -18.90 -17.50 9.07
CA ASP A 60 -18.59 -18.91 8.82
C ASP A 60 -17.47 -19.49 9.71
N GLU A 61 -16.70 -18.69 10.45
CA GLU A 61 -15.64 -19.22 11.33
C GLU A 61 -15.56 -18.56 12.72
N PRO A 62 -16.12 -19.20 13.77
CA PRO A 62 -15.97 -18.73 15.14
C PRO A 62 -14.51 -18.93 15.59
N GLY A 63 -13.75 -17.83 15.65
CA GLY A 63 -12.40 -17.82 16.24
C GLY A 63 -11.28 -17.26 15.36
N LYS A 64 -11.52 -16.83 14.12
CA LYS A 64 -10.52 -16.09 13.34
C LYS A 64 -10.34 -14.67 13.89
N ARG A 65 -9.29 -14.57 14.70
CA ARG A 65 -8.89 -13.46 15.56
C ARG A 65 -8.98 -12.09 14.90
N SER A 66 -9.78 -11.25 15.55
CA SER A 66 -9.57 -9.83 15.80
C SER A 66 -8.38 -9.20 15.07
N PHE A 67 -8.70 -8.31 14.14
CA PHE A 67 -7.78 -7.25 13.70
C PHE A 67 -6.87 -6.78 14.85
N GLN A 68 -5.57 -6.76 14.56
CA GLN A 68 -4.56 -6.24 15.46
C GLN A 68 -3.94 -5.02 14.79
N PRO A 69 -3.72 -3.93 15.54
CA PRO A 69 -2.93 -2.84 15.03
C PRO A 69 -1.56 -3.34 14.55
N MET A 70 -1.10 -2.85 13.40
CA MET A 70 0.23 -3.19 12.91
C MET A 70 0.83 -2.10 12.03
N ASN A 71 2.16 -2.09 12.02
CA ASN A 71 2.97 -1.36 11.06
C ASN A 71 2.86 -1.96 9.65
N VAL A 72 3.24 -1.16 8.64
CA VAL A 72 3.33 -1.64 7.27
C VAL A 72 4.41 -2.72 7.16
N ASN A 73 4.08 -3.83 6.49
CA ASN A 73 5.03 -4.92 6.26
C ASN A 73 4.81 -5.53 4.87
N PHE A 74 5.81 -6.26 4.37
CA PHE A 74 5.77 -6.87 3.02
C PHE A 74 4.64 -7.89 2.82
N GLY A 75 4.04 -8.41 3.89
CA GLY A 75 2.90 -9.32 3.82
C GLY A 75 1.58 -8.65 3.45
N LEU A 76 1.48 -7.32 3.60
CA LEU A 76 0.28 -6.56 3.24
C LEU A 76 0.19 -6.28 1.73
N PHE A 77 1.30 -6.38 1.01
CA PHE A 77 1.36 -6.07 -0.41
C PHE A 77 0.89 -7.27 -1.25
N PRO A 78 0.18 -7.04 -2.37
CA PRO A 78 -0.09 -8.08 -3.34
C PRO A 78 1.19 -8.80 -3.78
N PRO A 79 1.14 -10.10 -4.11
CA PRO A 79 2.33 -10.82 -4.55
C PRO A 79 2.96 -10.18 -5.80
N VAL A 80 4.28 -10.36 -5.93
CA VAL A 80 5.04 -10.07 -7.15
C VAL A 80 5.73 -11.35 -7.59
N GLU A 81 5.88 -11.52 -8.89
CA GLU A 81 6.78 -12.53 -9.42
C GLU A 81 8.22 -12.16 -9.07
N ALA A 82 9.00 -13.15 -8.63
CA ALA A 82 10.42 -12.92 -8.40
C ALA A 82 11.11 -12.75 -9.76
N PRO A 83 12.02 -11.76 -9.91
CA PRO A 83 12.82 -11.62 -11.12
C PRO A 83 13.50 -12.95 -11.45
N LYS A 84 13.33 -13.42 -12.69
CA LYS A 84 14.07 -14.59 -13.19
C LYS A 84 15.45 -14.10 -13.62
N THR A 85 16.51 -14.64 -13.03
CA THR A 85 17.86 -14.48 -13.56
C THR A 85 18.09 -15.61 -14.56
N GLU A 86 18.50 -15.29 -15.79
CA GLU A 86 18.84 -16.29 -16.80
C GLU A 86 19.87 -17.28 -16.26
N GLY A 87 19.56 -18.58 -16.34
CA GLY A 87 20.47 -19.67 -16.00
C GLY A 87 20.68 -19.97 -14.50
N LYS A 88 20.19 -19.15 -13.55
CA LYS A 88 20.41 -19.40 -12.11
C LYS A 88 19.16 -19.18 -11.25
N ARG A 89 18.67 -20.26 -10.63
CA ARG A 89 17.58 -20.18 -9.64
C ARG A 89 18.10 -19.47 -8.40
N MET A 90 17.63 -18.25 -8.13
CA MET A 90 17.93 -17.55 -6.87
C MET A 90 17.41 -18.38 -5.68
N ARG A 91 18.26 -18.60 -4.67
CA ARG A 91 17.93 -19.41 -3.47
C ARG A 91 18.04 -18.56 -2.21
N GLY A 92 17.27 -18.93 -1.19
CA GLY A 92 17.39 -18.35 0.15
C GLY A 92 17.24 -16.83 0.19
N LYS A 93 18.23 -16.15 0.80
CA LYS A 93 18.21 -14.72 1.09
C LYS A 93 18.13 -13.86 -0.18
N ASP A 94 18.81 -14.24 -1.25
CA ASP A 94 18.86 -13.45 -2.49
C ASP A 94 17.48 -13.35 -3.14
N LYS A 95 16.72 -14.46 -3.13
CA LYS A 95 15.34 -14.47 -3.62
C LYS A 95 14.43 -13.54 -2.81
N THR A 96 14.60 -13.52 -1.48
CA THR A 96 13.84 -12.64 -0.59
C THR A 96 14.16 -11.16 -0.86
N VAL A 97 15.44 -10.82 -1.02
CA VAL A 97 15.88 -9.47 -1.35
C VAL A 97 15.34 -9.04 -2.71
N ALA A 98 15.47 -9.87 -3.75
CA ALA A 98 14.93 -9.60 -5.08
C ALA A 98 13.41 -9.39 -5.06
N LYS A 99 12.67 -10.21 -4.29
CA LYS A 99 11.22 -10.04 -4.11
C LYS A 99 10.88 -8.71 -3.43
N ARG A 100 11.60 -8.35 -2.36
CA ARG A 100 11.40 -7.07 -1.66
C ARG A 100 11.67 -5.88 -2.58
N HIS A 101 12.73 -5.93 -3.38
CA HIS A 101 13.02 -4.91 -4.39
C HIS A 101 11.93 -4.83 -5.46
N ALA A 102 11.44 -5.96 -5.96
CA ALA A 102 10.34 -5.97 -6.92
C ALA A 102 9.06 -5.35 -6.34
N ILE A 103 8.72 -5.65 -5.07
CA ILE A 103 7.59 -5.05 -4.37
C ILE A 103 7.78 -3.52 -4.24
N THR A 104 8.94 -3.07 -3.75
CA THR A 104 9.16 -1.63 -3.52
C THR A 104 9.26 -0.84 -4.82
N SER A 105 9.85 -1.41 -5.87
CA SER A 105 9.88 -0.79 -7.21
C SER A 105 8.48 -0.61 -7.78
N ARG A 106 7.65 -1.65 -7.76
CA ARG A 106 6.23 -1.55 -8.18
C ARG A 106 5.48 -0.54 -7.32
N ALA A 107 5.57 -0.65 -6.01
CA ALA A 107 4.88 0.24 -5.08
C ALA A 107 5.24 1.72 -5.31
N ARG A 108 6.51 2.01 -5.62
CA ARG A 108 6.97 3.37 -5.94
C ARG A 108 6.42 3.86 -7.27
N ALA A 109 6.42 3.03 -8.31
CA ALA A 109 5.87 3.38 -9.62
C ALA A 109 4.38 3.72 -9.52
N ASP A 110 3.59 2.80 -8.95
CA ASP A 110 2.13 2.95 -8.82
C ASP A 110 1.75 4.13 -7.92
N CYS A 111 2.54 4.39 -6.86
CA CYS A 111 2.31 5.55 -5.99
C CYS A 111 2.58 6.87 -6.73
N ARG A 112 3.61 6.93 -7.57
CA ARG A 112 3.87 8.11 -8.40
C ARG A 112 2.77 8.35 -9.41
N GLU A 113 2.32 7.30 -10.08
CA GLU A 113 1.21 7.37 -11.03
C GLU A 113 -0.07 7.88 -10.35
N TRP A 114 -0.43 7.31 -9.20
CA TRP A 114 -1.58 7.74 -8.41
C TRP A 114 -1.51 9.22 -7.98
N LEU A 115 -0.30 9.71 -7.67
CA LEU A 115 -0.08 11.11 -7.31
C LEU A 115 -0.02 12.06 -8.52
N GLY A 116 -0.17 11.56 -9.75
CA GLY A 116 -0.02 12.37 -10.97
C GLY A 116 1.44 12.79 -11.22
N LEU A 117 2.41 12.05 -10.66
CA LEU A 117 3.85 12.28 -10.78
C LEU A 117 4.51 11.31 -11.76
N ALA A 118 3.74 10.48 -12.47
CA ALA A 118 4.27 9.76 -13.63
C ALA A 118 4.84 10.80 -14.60
N ALA A 119 6.06 10.57 -15.09
CA ALA A 119 6.80 11.55 -15.86
C ALA A 119 5.90 12.14 -16.95
N GLN A 120 5.77 13.48 -16.95
CA GLN A 120 5.74 14.22 -18.21
C GLN A 120 7.01 13.79 -18.95
N THR A 121 6.93 12.74 -19.75
CA THR A 121 8.00 12.36 -20.66
C THR A 121 8.12 13.48 -21.67
N ALA A 122 9.06 14.38 -21.41
CA ALA A 122 9.79 15.18 -22.38
C ALA A 122 9.14 15.35 -23.77
N GLU A 123 8.08 16.15 -23.88
CA GLU A 123 7.79 16.93 -25.10
C GLU A 123 8.40 18.31 -24.93
N ALA A 124 9.72 18.37 -24.81
CA ALA A 124 10.50 19.61 -24.84
C ALA A 124 11.98 19.27 -25.07
N ALA A 125 12.28 18.62 -26.19
CA ALA A 125 13.59 18.71 -26.84
C ALA A 125 13.49 18.15 -28.26
N GLU A 126 13.66 19.09 -29.20
CA GLU A 126 13.84 18.98 -30.66
C GLU A 126 12.60 18.88 -31.55
#